data_AF-B8KMW2-F1
#
_entry.id   AF-B8KMW2-F1
#
_cell.length_a   1.000
_cell.length_b   1.000
_cell.length_c   1.000
_cell.angle_alpha   90.00
_cell.angle_beta   90.00
_cell.angle_gamma   90.00
#
_symmetry.space_group_name_H-M   'P 1'
#
loop_
_entity.id
_entity.type
_entity.pdbx_description
1 polymer ?
#
loop_
_entity_poly.entity_id
_entity_poly.type
_entity_poly.pdbx_seq_one_letter_code
_entity_poly.pdbx_strand_id
1 'polypeptide(L)'
;MLNTQKLNARLLKSSLLITATAVGLSILPLQASAEITQDCILEGTVDMRKAEELGQPVYVNFRNARRGTEAGCSLNRRSKSRRVQFISSPDTGSDVEEAAHGSKVRYRYIERDNQSGNWELLEVNGL
;
A
#
# COMPACT_ATOMS: atom_id res chain seq x y z
N MET A 1 13.38 -68.57 -55.79
CA MET A 1 12.47 -67.51 -55.29
C MET A 1 13.18 -66.18 -55.48
N LEU A 2 12.91 -65.50 -56.59
CA LEU A 2 13.54 -64.22 -56.93
C LEU A 2 12.48 -63.12 -57.00
N ASN A 3 12.68 -62.18 -56.09
CA ASN A 3 12.48 -60.74 -56.18
C ASN A 3 12.27 -60.15 -57.60
N THR A 4 11.34 -59.20 -57.70
CA THR A 4 11.20 -58.02 -58.60
C THR A 4 9.71 -57.79 -58.90
N GLN A 5 9.13 -56.61 -59.06
CA GLN A 5 9.57 -55.22 -59.05
C GLN A 5 8.33 -54.31 -59.02
N LYS A 6 8.50 -53.11 -58.45
CA LYS A 6 7.93 -51.81 -58.86
C LYS A 6 6.42 -51.67 -59.07
N LEU A 7 5.84 -50.71 -58.34
CA LEU A 7 4.84 -49.81 -58.90
C LEU A 7 5.28 -48.37 -58.69
N ASN A 8 5.53 -47.73 -59.83
CA ASN A 8 5.90 -46.33 -59.98
C ASN A 8 4.68 -45.41 -59.82
N ALA A 9 5.03 -44.18 -59.44
CA ALA A 9 4.35 -42.94 -59.77
C ALA A 9 3.02 -42.65 -59.05
N ARG A 10 3.05 -41.63 -58.19
CA ARG A 10 2.69 -40.27 -58.62
C ARG A 10 3.26 -39.26 -57.64
N LEU A 11 4.13 -38.39 -58.17
CA LEU A 11 4.54 -37.13 -57.56
C LEU A 11 3.30 -36.24 -57.42
N LEU A 12 2.92 -35.93 -56.19
CA LEU A 12 2.24 -34.66 -55.89
C LEU A 12 3.04 -33.96 -54.80
N LYS A 13 3.74 -32.92 -55.25
CA LYS A 13 4.47 -31.93 -54.46
C LYS A 13 3.50 -31.36 -53.41
N SER A 14 3.73 -31.66 -52.14
CA SER A 14 3.09 -30.94 -51.04
C SER A 14 4.14 -30.04 -50.42
N SER A 15 4.19 -28.79 -50.88
CA SER A 15 4.99 -27.73 -50.29
C SER A 15 4.45 -27.43 -48.90
N LEU A 16 5.14 -27.91 -47.85
CA LEU A 16 4.88 -27.49 -46.48
C LEU A 16 5.36 -26.04 -46.32
N LEU A 17 4.43 -25.09 -46.41
CA LEU A 17 4.67 -23.72 -45.96
C LEU A 17 4.53 -23.71 -44.43
N ILE A 18 5.67 -23.66 -43.74
CA ILE A 18 5.72 -23.41 -42.29
C ILE A 18 5.47 -21.91 -42.10
N THR A 19 4.21 -21.52 -41.93
CA THR A 19 3.85 -20.18 -41.46
C THR A 19 4.10 -20.11 -39.96
N ALA A 20 5.28 -19.63 -39.56
CA ALA A 20 5.59 -19.30 -38.18
C ALA A 20 4.84 -18.01 -37.80
N THR A 21 3.64 -18.14 -37.24
CA THR A 21 2.95 -17.03 -36.58
C THR A 21 3.63 -16.78 -35.25
N ALA A 22 4.52 -15.79 -35.19
CA ALA A 22 5.03 -15.26 -33.94
C ALA A 22 3.86 -14.58 -33.20
N VAL A 23 3.23 -15.32 -32.28
CA VAL A 23 2.26 -14.74 -31.35
C VAL A 23 3.05 -13.91 -30.34
N GLY A 24 3.19 -12.62 -30.62
CA GLY A 24 3.71 -11.66 -29.65
C GLY A 24 2.73 -11.55 -28.50
N LEU A 25 2.97 -12.29 -27.41
CA LEU A 25 2.28 -12.08 -26.14
C LEU A 25 2.63 -10.66 -25.67
N SER A 26 1.73 -9.73 -25.92
CA SER A 26 1.77 -8.40 -25.33
C SER A 26 1.48 -8.58 -23.85
N ILE A 27 2.53 -8.67 -23.03
CA ILE A 27 2.42 -8.69 -21.58
C ILE A 27 1.98 -7.28 -21.18
N LEU A 28 0.68 -7.02 -21.20
CA LEU A 28 0.13 -5.82 -20.61
C LEU A 28 0.45 -5.91 -19.11
N PRO A 29 1.21 -4.96 -18.53
CA PRO A 29 1.37 -4.94 -17.09
C PRO A 29 -0.02 -4.72 -16.51
N LEU A 30 -0.61 -5.77 -15.91
CA LEU A 30 -1.70 -5.56 -14.96
C LEU A 30 -1.10 -4.69 -13.87
N GLN A 31 -1.50 -3.43 -13.84
CA GLN A 31 -1.22 -2.55 -12.72
C GLN A 31 -1.94 -3.18 -11.53
N ALA A 32 -1.22 -3.96 -10.73
CA ALA A 32 -1.69 -4.39 -9.43
C ALA A 32 -1.82 -3.13 -8.59
N SER A 33 -3.03 -2.55 -8.55
CA SER A 33 -3.36 -1.51 -7.60
C SER A 33 -3.35 -2.16 -6.22
N ALA A 34 -2.31 -1.86 -5.44
CA ALA A 34 -2.20 -2.31 -4.05
C ALA A 34 -3.49 -1.95 -3.29
N GLU A 35 -4.14 -2.96 -2.70
CA GLU A 35 -5.45 -2.80 -2.05
C GLU A 35 -5.26 -2.01 -0.76
N ILE A 36 -6.08 -0.99 -0.53
CA ILE A 36 -6.07 -0.26 0.75
C ILE A 36 -6.77 -1.14 1.79
N THR A 37 -5.99 -1.67 2.73
CA THR A 37 -6.49 -2.59 3.77
C THR A 37 -6.90 -1.87 5.04
N GLN A 38 -6.33 -0.68 5.32
CA GLN A 38 -6.80 0.22 6.37
C GLN A 38 -6.79 1.67 5.91
N ASP A 39 -7.82 2.42 6.31
CA ASP A 39 -7.91 3.86 6.15
C ASP A 39 -8.49 4.45 7.44
N CYS A 40 -7.63 5.11 8.21
CA CYS A 40 -7.96 5.67 9.50
C CYS A 40 -7.75 7.19 9.51
N ILE A 41 -8.72 7.92 10.04
CA ILE A 41 -8.56 9.33 10.42
C ILE A 41 -8.38 9.38 11.93
N LEU A 42 -7.24 9.87 12.38
CA LEU A 42 -6.87 9.96 13.79
C LEU A 42 -6.87 11.40 14.26
N GLU A 43 -7.33 11.63 15.49
CA GLU A 43 -7.35 12.95 16.12
C GLU A 43 -6.61 12.88 17.45
N GLY A 44 -5.66 13.80 17.62
CA GLY A 44 -4.73 13.81 18.74
C GLY A 44 -4.44 15.18 19.29
N THR A 45 -3.58 15.21 20.30
CA THR A 45 -3.09 16.43 20.92
C THR A 45 -1.59 16.33 21.14
N VAL A 46 -0.87 17.40 20.80
CA VAL A 46 0.59 17.50 20.99
C VAL A 46 0.93 17.57 22.47
N ASP A 47 1.83 16.70 22.92
CA ASP A 47 2.30 16.61 24.31
C ASP A 47 3.82 16.77 24.39
N MET A 48 4.31 18.02 24.31
CA MET A 48 5.74 18.33 24.39
C MET A 48 6.39 17.89 25.71
N ARG A 49 5.64 17.83 26.81
CA ARG A 49 6.15 17.28 28.08
C ARG A 49 6.49 15.81 27.91
N LYS A 50 5.59 15.05 27.28
CA LYS A 50 5.85 13.64 27.00
C LYS A 50 6.95 13.42 25.96
N ALA A 51 7.05 14.33 24.98
CA ALA A 51 8.12 14.32 24.00
C ALA A 51 9.50 14.47 24.67
N GLU A 52 9.65 15.44 25.57
CA GLU A 52 10.86 15.67 26.36
C GLU A 52 11.24 14.45 27.22
N GLU A 53 10.27 13.86 27.94
CA GLU A 53 10.49 12.64 28.72
C GLU A 53 11.04 11.46 27.90
N LEU A 54 10.66 11.38 26.61
CA LEU A 54 11.04 10.31 25.71
C LEU A 54 12.25 10.67 24.81
N GLY A 55 12.79 11.88 24.92
CA GLY A 55 13.85 12.38 24.04
C GLY A 55 13.41 12.47 22.57
N GLN A 56 12.14 12.78 22.32
CA GLN A 56 11.56 12.90 20.98
C GLN A 56 11.27 14.37 20.65
N PRO A 57 11.31 14.77 19.36
CA PRO A 57 11.03 16.15 18.97
C PRO A 57 9.58 16.55 19.26
N VAL A 58 8.65 15.61 19.06
CA VAL A 58 7.22 15.83 19.30
C VAL A 58 6.55 14.51 19.63
N TYR A 59 5.50 14.58 20.46
CA TYR A 59 4.66 13.45 20.82
C TYR A 59 3.19 13.82 20.58
N VAL A 60 2.45 12.93 19.92
CA VAL A 60 1.02 13.13 19.65
C VAL A 60 0.21 12.06 20.37
N ASN A 61 -0.65 12.51 21.28
CA ASN A 61 -1.55 11.63 22.01
C ASN A 61 -2.89 11.50 21.27
N PHE A 62 -3.05 10.44 20.47
CA PHE A 62 -4.30 10.19 19.77
C PHE A 62 -5.39 9.69 20.73
N ARG A 63 -6.54 10.36 20.70
CA ARG A 63 -7.68 10.02 21.56
C ARG A 63 -8.82 9.39 20.79
N ASN A 64 -8.91 9.68 19.48
CA ASN A 64 -9.94 9.16 18.60
C ASN A 64 -9.32 8.59 17.31
N ALA A 65 -9.95 7.56 16.78
CA ALA A 65 -9.71 7.07 15.43
C ALA A 65 -11.06 6.74 14.79
N ARG A 66 -11.25 7.12 13.54
CA ARG A 66 -12.45 6.82 12.75
C ARG A 66 -12.08 6.26 11.38
N ARG A 67 -13.03 5.60 10.74
CA ARG A 67 -12.90 5.12 9.36
C ARG A 67 -12.70 6.31 8.39
N GLY A 68 -11.75 6.16 7.47
CA GLY A 68 -11.61 7.01 6.28
C GLY A 68 -12.53 6.58 5.13
N THR A 69 -12.25 7.02 3.91
CA THR A 69 -13.11 6.75 2.75
C THR A 69 -12.89 5.36 2.16
N GLU A 70 -11.63 4.93 2.10
CA GLU A 70 -11.20 3.81 1.25
C GLU A 70 -11.39 2.44 1.92
N ALA A 71 -11.19 2.34 3.24
CA ALA A 71 -11.22 1.06 3.95
C ALA A 71 -11.70 1.17 5.40
N GLY A 72 -11.82 0.03 6.08
CA GLY A 72 -12.12 -0.01 7.51
C GLY A 72 -10.97 0.57 8.33
N CYS A 73 -11.25 0.98 9.57
CA CYS A 73 -10.23 1.40 10.51
C CYS A 73 -10.21 0.48 11.73
N SER A 74 -9.16 -0.35 11.83
CA SER A 74 -9.00 -1.27 12.97
C SER A 74 -8.47 -0.56 14.23
N LEU A 75 -7.78 0.58 14.05
CA LEU A 75 -7.26 1.44 15.13
C LEU A 75 -8.37 2.06 15.99
N ASN A 76 -9.63 2.03 15.53
CA ASN A 76 -10.82 2.46 16.27
C ASN A 76 -11.26 1.47 17.39
N ARG A 77 -10.66 0.29 17.49
CA ARG A 77 -11.19 -0.78 18.39
C ARG A 77 -10.86 -0.58 19.88
N ARG A 78 -11.72 0.20 20.55
CA ARG A 78 -12.35 0.13 21.90
C ARG A 78 -11.75 -0.64 23.09
N SER A 79 -10.64 -1.39 23.03
CA SER A 79 -10.01 -1.89 24.26
C SER A 79 -9.22 -0.75 24.91
N LYS A 80 -9.46 -0.49 26.21
CA LYS A 80 -8.76 0.58 26.95
C LYS A 80 -7.23 0.44 26.90
N SER A 81 -6.70 -0.78 26.67
CA SER A 81 -5.28 -1.08 26.47
C SER A 81 -4.73 -0.65 25.09
N ARG A 82 -5.60 -0.37 24.12
CA ARG A 82 -5.28 0.08 22.76
C ARG A 82 -5.82 1.47 22.46
N ARG A 83 -6.06 2.30 23.49
CA ARG A 83 -6.10 3.75 23.24
C ARG A 83 -4.80 4.08 22.54
N VAL A 84 -4.94 4.54 21.31
CA VAL A 84 -3.86 4.72 20.36
C VAL A 84 -2.87 5.74 20.91
N GLN A 85 -1.91 5.27 21.69
CA GLN A 85 -0.80 6.05 22.21
C GLN A 85 0.34 5.83 21.23
N PHE A 86 0.34 6.58 20.11
CA PHE A 86 1.48 6.53 19.21
C PHE A 86 2.62 7.35 19.80
N ILE A 87 3.80 6.74 19.73
CA ILE A 87 5.06 7.30 20.14
C ILE A 87 5.76 7.73 18.85
N SER A 88 6.31 8.95 18.85
CA SER A 88 6.98 9.64 17.73
C SER A 88 6.06 10.08 16.58
N SER A 89 6.20 11.35 16.15
CA SER A 89 5.60 11.83 14.90
C SER A 89 5.92 10.85 13.78
N PRO A 90 4.94 10.44 12.98
CA PRO A 90 5.19 9.49 11.90
C PRO A 90 6.02 10.07 10.77
N ASP A 91 6.12 11.41 10.69
CA ASP A 91 6.92 12.12 9.72
C ASP A 91 7.87 13.07 10.48
N THR A 92 9.14 12.69 10.55
CA THR A 92 10.22 13.60 10.92
C THR A 92 10.37 14.65 9.82
N GLY A 93 10.18 15.92 10.12
CA GLY A 93 10.19 17.04 9.17
C GLY A 93 8.82 17.51 8.67
N SER A 94 7.73 17.22 9.40
CA SER A 94 6.40 17.78 9.13
C SER A 94 6.09 18.99 10.01
N ASP A 95 5.12 19.82 9.58
CA ASP A 95 4.64 21.02 10.30
C ASP A 95 4.23 20.75 11.77
N VAL A 96 4.02 19.49 12.14
CA VAL A 96 3.71 19.08 13.51
C VAL A 96 4.86 19.29 14.49
N GLU A 97 6.11 19.31 14.03
CA GLU A 97 7.29 19.50 14.90
C GLU A 97 7.35 20.91 15.49
N GLU A 98 6.80 21.89 14.77
CA GLU A 98 6.71 23.29 15.21
C GLU A 98 5.45 23.55 16.05
N ALA A 99 4.54 22.57 16.17
CA ALA A 99 3.28 22.74 16.86
C ALA A 99 3.48 22.91 18.37
N ALA A 100 2.82 23.91 18.96
CA ALA A 100 2.88 24.16 20.39
C ALA A 100 2.26 23.01 21.22
N HIS A 101 2.68 22.88 22.48
CA HIS A 101 2.03 21.97 23.42
C HIS A 101 0.53 22.23 23.50
N GLY A 102 -0.28 21.16 23.42
CA GLY A 102 -1.74 21.26 23.45
C GLY A 102 -2.39 21.45 22.08
N SER A 103 -1.61 21.67 21.01
CA SER A 103 -2.11 21.76 19.63
C SER A 103 -2.92 20.52 19.26
N LYS A 104 -4.02 20.73 18.53
CA LYS A 104 -4.86 19.65 18.00
C LYS A 104 -4.36 19.28 16.63
N VAL A 105 -4.26 17.97 16.37
CA VAL A 105 -3.76 17.46 15.09
C VAL A 105 -4.69 16.40 14.54
N ARG A 106 -4.77 16.34 13.21
CA ARG A 106 -5.44 15.26 12.48
C ARG A 106 -4.48 14.59 11.52
N TYR A 107 -4.48 13.27 11.55
CA TYR A 107 -3.71 12.43 10.65
C TYR A 107 -4.61 11.49 9.86
N ARG A 108 -4.19 11.15 8.65
CA ARG A 108 -4.66 9.97 7.93
C ARG A 108 -3.59 8.89 8.00
N TYR A 109 -4.02 7.65 8.27
CA TYR A 109 -3.17 6.47 8.25
C TYR A 109 -3.71 5.47 7.24
N ILE A 110 -2.87 5.07 6.28
CA ILE A 110 -3.25 4.17 5.19
C ILE A 110 -2.31 2.98 5.14
N GLU A 111 -2.84 1.77 5.31
CA GLU A 111 -2.15 0.51 5.02
C GLU A 111 -2.55 -0.01 3.64
N ARG A 112 -1.58 -0.54 2.89
CA ARG A 112 -1.82 -1.24 1.62
C ARG A 112 -1.28 -2.65 1.70
N ASP A 113 -2.04 -3.61 1.20
CA ASP A 113 -1.70 -5.04 1.20
C ASP A 113 -1.25 -5.57 2.57
N ASN A 114 -1.81 -5.04 3.68
CA ASN A 114 -1.41 -5.35 5.07
C ASN A 114 0.07 -5.05 5.41
N GLN A 115 0.72 -4.18 4.63
CA GLN A 115 2.07 -3.68 4.91
C GLN A 115 2.01 -2.49 5.88
N SER A 116 3.19 -2.06 6.37
CA SER A 116 3.33 -0.86 7.21
C SER A 116 2.60 0.33 6.59
N GLY A 117 1.74 0.98 7.37
CA GLY A 117 0.94 2.08 6.86
C GLY A 117 1.73 3.39 6.77
N ASN A 118 1.28 4.23 5.85
CA ASN A 118 1.78 5.58 5.66
C ASN A 118 0.92 6.56 6.45
N TRP A 119 1.56 7.60 6.95
CA TRP A 119 0.90 8.67 7.65
C TRP A 119 0.88 9.92 6.79
N GLU A 120 -0.17 10.71 6.96
CA GLU A 120 -0.34 11.99 6.29
C GLU A 120 -0.92 12.97 7.30
N LEU A 121 -0.21 14.06 7.56
CA LEU A 121 -0.73 15.15 8.37
C LEU A 121 -1.80 15.89 7.57
N LEU A 122 -3.03 15.91 8.09
CA LEU A 122 -4.16 16.58 7.45
C LEU A 122 -4.35 18.01 7.98
N GLU A 123 -4.08 18.23 9.26
CA GLU A 123 -4.35 19.50 9.93
C GLU A 123 -3.57 19.61 11.24
N VAL A 124 -3.09 20.83 11.52
CA VAL A 124 -2.58 21.27 12.83
C VAL A 124 -3.32 22.54 13.21
N ASN A 125 -3.91 22.56 14.41
CA ASN A 125 -4.60 23.71 14.97
C ASN A 125 -3.95 24.10 16.30
N GLY A 126 -3.43 25.32 16.38
CA GLY A 126 -2.72 25.85 17.56
C GLY A 126 -1.25 26.22 17.34
N LEU A 127 -0.85 26.44 16.08
CA LEU A 127 0.41 27.12 15.73
C LEU A 127 0.38 28.60 16.18
#